data_AF-A0A4P9X517-F1
#
_entry.id   AF-A0A4P9X517-F1
#
_cell.length_a   1.000
_cell.length_b   1.000
_cell.length_c   1.000
_cell.angle_alpha   90.00
_cell.angle_beta   90.00
_cell.angle_gamma   90.00
#
_symmetry.space_group_name_H-M   'P 1'
#
loop_
_entity.id
_entity.type
_entity.pdbx_description
1 polymer ?
#
loop_
_entity_poly.entity_id
_entity_poly.type
_entity_poly.pdbx_seq_one_letter_code
_entity_poly.pdbx_strand_id
1 'polypeptide(L)'
;MAPVPLPGAKPPSKEERQACWHARDRYFACLDQHQLWLQGLEPVDDHSVIGIDPTRPPIQPRAALSAAEADRLYPCMAMKQLFETACLPSWVVNFESYRVKHMQDAFLKDKIRREREAREKGQDDEAFWARVAEKGPEGAPTA
;
A
#
# COMPACT_ATOMS: atom_id res chain seq x y z
N MET A 1 -19.59 -7.30 13.62
CA MET A 1 -20.29 -7.55 12.34
C MET A 1 -21.45 -6.59 12.27
N ALA A 2 -21.34 -5.52 11.48
CA ALA A 2 -22.47 -4.60 11.27
C ALA A 2 -23.53 -5.29 10.40
N PRO A 3 -24.84 -5.13 10.69
CA PRO A 3 -25.90 -5.77 9.92
C PRO A 3 -25.88 -5.31 8.46
N VAL A 4 -25.97 -6.28 7.54
CA VAL A 4 -26.07 -6.03 6.10
C VAL A 4 -27.37 -5.28 5.82
N PRO A 5 -27.34 -4.09 5.19
CA PRO A 5 -28.56 -3.38 4.83
C PRO A 5 -29.40 -4.23 3.85
N LEU A 6 -30.67 -4.42 4.17
CA LEU A 6 -31.61 -5.14 3.32
C LEU A 6 -31.74 -4.46 1.94
N PRO A 7 -31.93 -5.22 0.86
CA PRO A 7 -32.21 -4.65 -0.47
C PRO A 7 -33.49 -3.79 -0.39
N GLY A 8 -33.34 -2.47 -0.62
CA GLY A 8 -34.40 -1.46 -0.45
C GLY A 8 -34.12 -0.41 0.63
N ALA A 9 -33.01 -0.48 1.34
CA ALA A 9 -32.58 0.59 2.24
C ALA A 9 -32.42 1.91 1.49
N LYS A 10 -32.97 3.01 2.04
CA LYS A 10 -32.81 4.35 1.48
C LYS A 10 -31.31 4.65 1.34
N PRO A 11 -30.88 5.26 0.22
CA PRO A 11 -29.49 5.68 0.08
C PRO A 11 -29.14 6.65 1.21
N PRO A 12 -27.92 6.59 1.75
CA PRO A 12 -27.50 7.42 2.87
C PRO A 12 -27.65 8.90 2.51
N SER A 13 -28.10 9.69 3.48
CA SER A 13 -28.17 11.14 3.40
C SER A 13 -26.78 11.75 3.16
N LYS A 14 -26.75 13.03 2.78
CA LYS A 14 -25.48 13.73 2.53
C LYS A 14 -24.62 13.76 3.81
N GLU A 15 -25.26 13.99 4.94
CA GLU A 15 -24.64 14.06 6.26
C GLU A 15 -24.03 12.71 6.67
N GLU A 16 -24.76 11.60 6.47
CA GLU A 16 -24.26 10.25 6.73
C GLU A 16 -23.05 9.90 5.83
N ARG A 17 -23.07 10.30 4.55
CA ARG A 17 -21.93 10.09 3.65
C ARG A 17 -20.72 10.87 4.11
N GLN A 18 -20.90 12.11 4.55
CA GLN A 18 -19.82 12.94 5.05
C GLN A 18 -19.19 12.33 6.30
N ALA A 19 -20.00 11.84 7.25
CA ALA A 19 -19.50 11.12 8.42
C ALA A 19 -18.70 9.87 8.04
N CYS A 20 -19.20 9.08 7.08
CA CYS A 20 -18.50 7.93 6.53
C CYS A 20 -17.14 8.31 5.91
N TRP A 21 -17.07 9.35 5.08
CA TRP A 21 -15.81 9.79 4.46
C TRP A 21 -14.79 10.28 5.49
N HIS A 22 -15.22 11.02 6.51
CA HIS A 22 -14.34 11.43 7.61
C HIS A 22 -13.79 10.23 8.39
N ALA A 23 -14.62 9.23 8.67
CA ALA A 23 -14.18 8.01 9.34
C ALA A 23 -13.20 7.20 8.48
N ARG A 24 -13.49 7.07 7.17
CA ARG A 24 -12.60 6.46 6.18
C ARG A 24 -11.23 7.13 6.16
N ASP A 25 -11.21 8.46 6.05
CA ASP A 25 -9.96 9.21 5.89
C ASP A 25 -9.09 9.12 7.15
N ARG A 26 -9.70 9.15 8.35
CA ARG A 26 -8.98 8.92 9.60
C ARG A 26 -8.38 7.51 9.69
N TYR A 27 -9.15 6.49 9.27
CA TYR A 27 -8.66 5.12 9.23
C TYR A 27 -7.49 4.96 8.25
N PHE A 28 -7.63 5.45 7.03
CA PHE A 28 -6.57 5.37 6.02
C PHE A 28 -5.33 6.17 6.39
N ALA A 29 -5.49 7.36 6.98
CA ALA A 29 -4.36 8.13 7.50
C ALA A 29 -3.59 7.38 8.60
N CYS A 30 -4.30 6.66 9.49
CA CYS A 30 -3.64 5.80 10.48
C CYS A 30 -2.87 4.66 9.78
N LEU A 31 -3.48 3.98 8.81
CA LEU A 31 -2.79 2.92 8.08
C LEU A 31 -1.53 3.43 7.37
N ASP A 32 -1.59 4.61 6.75
CA ASP A 32 -0.45 5.23 6.06
C ASP A 32 0.71 5.51 7.01
N GLN A 33 0.42 5.98 8.24
CA GLN A 33 1.44 6.20 9.28
C GLN A 33 2.15 4.91 9.71
N HIS A 34 1.44 3.79 9.67
CA HIS A 34 1.98 2.46 10.01
C HIS A 34 2.44 1.66 8.78
N GLN A 35 2.40 2.27 7.58
CA GLN A 35 2.73 1.62 6.30
C GLN A 35 1.91 0.36 5.99
N LEU A 36 0.68 0.30 6.49
CA LEU A 36 -0.24 -0.81 6.30
C LEU A 36 -1.13 -0.56 5.07
N TRP A 37 -1.39 -1.63 4.31
CA TRP A 37 -2.33 -1.54 3.20
C TRP A 37 -3.76 -1.59 3.71
N LEU A 38 -4.03 -2.56 4.60
CA LEU A 38 -5.25 -2.71 5.37
C LEU A 38 -4.89 -3.20 6.77
N GLN A 39 -5.85 -3.13 7.70
CA GLN A 39 -5.71 -3.79 8.99
C GLN A 39 -5.48 -5.29 8.81
N GLY A 40 -4.37 -5.81 9.33
CA GLY A 40 -3.98 -7.21 9.16
C GLY A 40 -3.34 -7.55 7.80
N LEU A 41 -2.98 -6.55 6.98
CA LEU A 41 -2.35 -6.75 5.67
C LEU A 41 -1.14 -5.83 5.45
N GLU A 42 0.03 -6.45 5.38
CA GLU A 42 1.33 -5.84 5.10
C GLU A 42 2.07 -6.71 4.07
N PRO A 43 2.07 -6.35 2.77
CA PRO A 43 2.82 -7.08 1.76
C PRO A 43 4.31 -6.72 1.86
N VAL A 44 5.16 -7.73 2.07
CA VAL A 44 6.60 -7.55 2.29
C VAL A 44 7.44 -7.76 1.03
N ASP A 45 6.89 -8.47 0.04
CA ASP A 45 7.60 -8.88 -1.17
C ASP A 45 6.76 -8.72 -2.45
N ASP A 46 7.45 -8.64 -3.59
CA ASP A 46 6.84 -8.43 -4.91
C ASP A 46 5.78 -9.48 -5.26
N HIS A 47 6.00 -10.76 -4.89
CA HIS A 47 5.05 -11.83 -5.22
C HIS A 47 3.78 -11.69 -4.38
N SER A 48 3.91 -11.33 -3.11
CA SER A 48 2.77 -11.02 -2.24
C SER A 48 1.95 -9.85 -2.79
N VAL A 49 2.60 -8.80 -3.30
CA VAL A 49 1.92 -7.64 -3.89
C VAL A 49 1.10 -8.03 -5.12
N ILE A 50 1.69 -8.80 -6.05
CA ILE A 50 1.04 -9.21 -7.30
C ILE A 50 -0.09 -10.22 -7.03
N GLY A 51 0.07 -11.08 -6.03
CA GLY A 51 -0.89 -12.15 -5.70
C GLY A 51 -2.12 -11.70 -4.90
N ILE A 52 -2.17 -10.46 -4.41
CA ILE A 52 -3.32 -9.98 -3.63
C ILE A 52 -4.52 -9.72 -4.56
N ASP A 53 -5.63 -10.42 -4.29
CA ASP A 53 -6.94 -10.08 -4.83
C ASP A 53 -7.55 -8.91 -4.03
N PRO A 54 -7.79 -7.73 -4.63
CA PRO A 54 -8.35 -6.57 -3.93
C PRO A 54 -9.75 -6.82 -3.35
N THR A 55 -10.50 -7.78 -3.90
CA THR A 55 -11.85 -8.12 -3.43
C THR A 55 -11.84 -9.14 -2.29
N ARG A 56 -10.73 -9.88 -2.15
CA ARG A 56 -10.53 -10.87 -1.10
C ARG A 56 -9.08 -10.87 -0.60
N PRO A 57 -8.66 -9.80 0.09
CA PRO A 57 -7.30 -9.72 0.62
C PRO A 57 -7.06 -10.81 1.67
N PRO A 58 -5.87 -11.42 1.73
CA PRO A 58 -5.53 -12.46 2.69
C PRO A 58 -5.26 -11.86 4.08
N ILE A 59 -6.29 -11.35 4.75
CA ILE A 59 -6.19 -10.75 6.08
C ILE A 59 -6.08 -11.87 7.12
N GLN A 60 -4.98 -11.90 7.87
CA GLN A 60 -4.79 -12.85 8.96
C GLN A 60 -5.65 -12.45 10.17
N PRO A 61 -6.49 -13.32 10.76
CA PRO A 61 -7.27 -12.96 11.94
C PRO A 61 -6.37 -12.60 13.12
N ARG A 62 -6.68 -11.53 13.86
CA ARG A 62 -5.93 -11.13 15.07
C ARG A 62 -5.73 -12.28 16.07
N ALA A 63 -6.73 -13.16 16.21
CA ALA A 63 -6.68 -14.30 17.12
C ALA A 63 -5.67 -15.38 16.72
N ALA A 64 -5.21 -15.38 15.46
CA ALA A 64 -4.21 -16.31 14.94
C ALA A 64 -2.76 -15.79 15.08
N LEU A 65 -2.58 -14.56 15.56
CA LEU A 65 -1.28 -13.88 15.64
C LEU A 65 -0.71 -13.90 17.06
N SER A 66 0.61 -13.79 17.17
CA SER A 66 1.25 -13.46 18.44
C SER A 66 0.88 -12.03 18.88
N ALA A 67 1.08 -11.72 20.16
CA ALA A 67 0.80 -10.38 20.69
C ALA A 67 1.57 -9.28 19.93
N ALA A 68 2.86 -9.51 19.65
CA ALA A 68 3.69 -8.55 18.93
C ALA A 68 3.24 -8.33 17.48
N GLU A 69 2.85 -9.39 16.77
CA GLU A 69 2.31 -9.29 15.42
C GLU A 69 0.94 -8.61 15.40
N ALA A 70 0.08 -8.93 16.37
CA ALA A 70 -1.20 -8.28 16.52
C ALA A 70 -1.05 -6.78 16.75
N ASP A 71 -0.11 -6.36 17.60
CA ASP A 71 0.14 -4.93 17.87
C ASP A 71 0.68 -4.21 16.62
N ARG A 72 1.52 -4.86 15.82
CA ARG A 72 2.04 -4.29 14.56
C ARG A 72 0.96 -4.18 13.48
N LEU A 73 0.12 -5.19 13.33
CA LEU A 73 -0.84 -5.30 12.22
C LEU A 73 -2.23 -4.70 12.52
N TYR A 74 -2.55 -4.46 13.79
CA TYR A 74 -3.83 -3.89 14.25
C TYR A 74 -3.75 -2.54 15.01
N PRO A 75 -2.79 -1.63 14.75
CA PRO A 75 -2.68 -0.38 15.51
C PRO A 75 -3.89 0.55 15.30
N CYS A 76 -4.59 0.41 14.17
CA CYS A 76 -5.70 1.28 13.77
C CYS A 76 -7.10 0.73 14.09
N MET A 77 -7.22 -0.27 14.99
CA MET A 77 -8.49 -0.97 15.24
C MET A 77 -9.65 -0.06 15.62
N ALA A 78 -9.41 0.96 16.45
CA ALA A 78 -10.47 1.91 16.84
C ALA A 78 -10.99 2.70 15.63
N MET A 79 -10.11 3.17 14.75
CA MET A 79 -10.50 3.91 13.55
C MET A 79 -11.22 3.00 12.55
N LYS A 80 -10.81 1.73 12.43
CA LYS A 80 -11.49 0.72 11.61
C LYS A 80 -12.92 0.48 12.07
N GLN A 81 -13.14 0.35 13.38
CA GLN A 81 -14.48 0.18 13.95
C GLN A 81 -15.38 1.40 13.65
N LEU A 82 -14.85 2.62 13.80
CA LEU A 82 -15.59 3.83 13.45
C LEU A 82 -15.94 3.86 11.95
N PHE A 83 -14.99 3.51 11.09
CA PHE A 83 -15.20 3.43 9.64
C PHE A 83 -16.28 2.40 9.27
N GLU A 84 -16.23 1.20 9.84
CA GLU A 84 -17.23 0.15 9.58
C GLU A 84 -18.62 0.48 10.13
N THR A 85 -18.68 1.26 11.20
CA THR A 85 -19.96 1.68 11.82
C THR A 85 -20.57 2.86 11.08
N ALA A 86 -19.76 3.81 10.63
CA ALA A 86 -20.23 5.01 9.94
C ALA A 86 -20.57 4.77 8.46
N CYS A 87 -19.98 3.76 7.83
CA CYS A 87 -20.16 3.47 6.42
C CYS A 87 -21.06 2.26 6.16
N LEU A 88 -21.68 2.24 4.98
CA LEU A 88 -22.33 1.02 4.48
C LEU A 88 -21.29 -0.09 4.26
N PRO A 89 -21.60 -1.36 4.58
CA PRO A 89 -20.65 -2.47 4.37
C PRO A 89 -20.14 -2.59 2.93
N SER A 90 -21.01 -2.37 1.94
CA SER A 90 -20.61 -2.37 0.53
C SER A 90 -19.64 -1.24 0.19
N TRP A 91 -19.75 -0.08 0.85
CA TRP A 91 -18.84 1.03 0.69
C TRP A 91 -17.49 0.74 1.33
N VAL A 92 -17.49 0.11 2.52
CA VAL A 92 -16.25 -0.32 3.18
C VAL A 92 -15.46 -1.25 2.28
N VAL A 93 -16.09 -2.31 1.78
CA VAL A 93 -15.45 -3.27 0.86
C VAL A 93 -14.93 -2.57 -0.39
N ASN A 94 -15.72 -1.67 -0.98
CA ASN A 94 -15.30 -0.92 -2.15
C ASN A 94 -14.10 0.00 -1.86
N PHE A 95 -14.12 0.78 -0.77
CA PHE A 95 -12.99 1.66 -0.44
C PHE A 95 -11.72 0.87 -0.13
N GLU A 96 -11.83 -0.26 0.56
CA GLU A 96 -10.69 -1.12 0.86
C GLU A 96 -10.10 -1.76 -0.40
N SER A 97 -10.94 -2.25 -1.32
CA SER A 97 -10.47 -2.79 -2.59
C SER A 97 -9.81 -1.72 -3.47
N TYR A 98 -10.37 -0.52 -3.52
CA TYR A 98 -9.75 0.62 -4.21
C TYR A 98 -8.40 0.99 -3.60
N ARG A 99 -8.28 0.99 -2.27
CA ARG A 99 -7.02 1.28 -1.58
C ARG A 99 -5.96 0.22 -1.90
N VAL A 100 -6.30 -1.07 -1.82
CA VAL A 100 -5.38 -2.16 -2.17
C VAL A 100 -4.91 -2.02 -3.61
N LYS A 101 -5.84 -1.82 -4.56
CA LYS A 101 -5.48 -1.59 -5.97
C LYS A 101 -4.56 -0.38 -6.13
N HIS A 102 -4.84 0.71 -5.44
CA HIS A 102 -4.01 1.92 -5.50
C HIS A 102 -2.59 1.66 -5.00
N MET A 103 -2.44 0.92 -3.89
CA MET A 103 -1.14 0.54 -3.36
C MET A 103 -0.39 -0.42 -4.28
N GLN A 104 -1.07 -1.39 -4.89
CA GLN A 104 -0.48 -2.27 -5.92
C GLN A 104 0.03 -1.49 -7.12
N ASP A 105 -0.79 -0.59 -7.66
CA ASP A 105 -0.43 0.26 -8.80
C ASP A 105 0.78 1.14 -8.47
N ALA A 106 0.81 1.72 -7.26
CA ALA A 106 1.92 2.56 -6.80
C ALA A 106 3.22 1.74 -6.66
N PHE A 107 3.14 0.55 -6.06
CA PHE A 107 4.27 -0.36 -5.90
C PHE A 107 4.86 -0.79 -7.24
N LEU A 108 4.01 -1.26 -8.16
CA LEU A 108 4.45 -1.73 -9.47
C LEU A 108 5.06 -0.59 -10.31
N LYS A 109 4.47 0.61 -10.27
CA LYS A 109 5.02 1.78 -10.95
C LYS A 109 6.38 2.18 -10.38
N ASP A 110 6.53 2.18 -9.05
CA ASP A 110 7.81 2.47 -8.40
C ASP A 110 8.89 1.44 -8.78
N LYS A 111 8.54 0.15 -8.78
CA LYS A 111 9.44 -0.91 -9.24
C LYS A 111 9.93 -0.69 -10.67
N ILE A 112 9.00 -0.47 -11.61
CA ILE A 112 9.32 -0.23 -13.02
C ILE A 112 10.21 1.02 -13.17
N ARG A 113 9.95 2.07 -12.40
CA ARG A 113 10.78 3.29 -12.40
C ARG A 113 12.22 2.97 -11.95
N ARG A 114 12.39 2.31 -10.80
CA ARG A 114 13.72 1.97 -10.26
C ARG A 114 14.52 1.07 -11.20
N GLU A 115 13.87 0.09 -11.83
CA GLU A 115 14.51 -0.79 -12.81
C GLU A 115 15.00 -0.01 -14.05
N ARG A 116 14.21 0.95 -14.53
CA ARG A 116 14.63 1.83 -15.64
C ARG A 116 15.82 2.70 -15.27
N GLU A 117 15.77 3.35 -14.11
CA GLU A 117 16.87 4.19 -13.59
C GLU A 117 18.15 3.38 -13.39
N ALA A 118 18.06 2.14 -12.86
CA ALA A 118 19.21 1.27 -12.69
C ALA A 118 19.82 0.84 -14.03
N ARG A 119 18.99 0.54 -15.04
CA ARG A 119 19.45 0.20 -16.39
C ARG A 119 20.14 1.38 -17.06
N GLU A 120 19.58 2.58 -16.94
CA GLU A 120 20.16 3.82 -17.48
C GLU A 120 21.51 4.13 -16.80
N LYS A 121 21.56 4.06 -15.48
CA LYS A 121 22.81 4.23 -14.72
C LYS A 121 23.88 3.20 -15.10
N GLY A 122 23.50 1.93 -15.28
CA GLY A 122 24.44 0.89 -15.72
C GLY A 122 25.03 1.17 -17.10
N GLN A 123 24.24 1.71 -18.02
CA GLN A 123 24.70 2.14 -19.35
C GLN A 123 25.65 3.34 -19.25
N ASP A 124 25.35 4.31 -18.38
CA ASP A 124 26.21 5.47 -18.14
C ASP A 124 27.55 5.06 -17.51
N ASP A 125 27.53 4.13 -16.55
CA ASP A 125 28.72 3.58 -15.90
C ASP A 125 29.59 2.79 -16.92
N GLU A 126 28.96 1.96 -17.77
CA GLU A 126 29.66 1.23 -18.86
C GLU A 126 30.29 2.19 -19.88
N ALA A 127 29.55 3.22 -20.30
CA ALA A 127 30.06 4.24 -21.21
C ALA A 127 31.21 5.06 -20.60
N PHE A 128 31.15 5.36 -19.30
CA PHE A 128 32.24 6.02 -18.57
C PHE A 128 33.50 5.15 -18.57
N TRP A 129 33.39 3.88 -18.19
CA TRP A 129 34.56 2.98 -18.14
C TRP A 129 35.15 2.70 -19.51
N ALA A 130 34.35 2.65 -20.57
CA ALA A 130 34.84 2.55 -21.94
C ALA A 130 35.70 3.77 -22.34
N ARG A 131 35.27 4.99 -22.01
CA ARG A 131 36.04 6.23 -22.26
C ARG A 131 37.34 6.27 -21.48
N VAL A 132 37.34 5.79 -20.23
CA VAL A 132 38.56 5.69 -19.40
C VAL A 132 39.55 4.70 -20.02
N ALA A 133 39.07 3.54 -20.49
CA ALA A 133 39.92 2.54 -21.15
C ALA A 133 40.53 3.05 -22.46
N GLU A 134 39.77 3.81 -23.26
CA GLU A 134 40.26 4.40 -24.52
C GLU A 134 41.38 5.43 -24.30
N LYS A 135 41.32 6.21 -23.20
CA LYS A 135 42.30 7.28 -22.93
C LYS A 135 43.66 6.80 -22.40
N GLY A 136 43.80 5.54 -21.97
CA GLY A 136 45.06 5.02 -21.40
C GLY A 136 45.57 5.79 -20.16
N PRO A 137 46.56 5.26 -19.41
CA PRO A 137 47.08 5.90 -18.19
C PRO A 137 48.13 6.96 -18.54
N GLU A 138 47.78 8.01 -19.29
CA GLU A 138 48.65 9.18 -19.46
C GLU A 138 48.26 10.26 -18.45
N GLY A 139 48.85 10.18 -17.26
CA GLY A 139 48.65 11.20 -16.22
C GLY A 139 49.03 10.79 -14.80
N ALA A 140 50.13 10.06 -14.59
CA ALA A 140 50.74 10.00 -13.27
C ALA A 140 51.54 11.29 -13.06
N PRO A 141 51.26 12.14 -12.04
CA PRO A 141 52.13 13.26 -11.73
C PRO A 141 53.48 12.71 -11.26
N THR A 142 54.53 12.88 -12.07
CA THR A 142 55.91 12.65 -11.65
C THR A 142 56.32 13.76 -10.67
N ALA A 143 56.87 13.33 -9.53
CA ALA A 143 57.34 14.14 -8.41
C ALA A 143 58.44 15.16 -8.79
#